data_AF-A0A6H0XUL6-F1
#
_entry.id   AF-A0A6H0XUL6-F1
#
_cell.length_a   1.000
_cell.length_b   1.000
_cell.length_c   1.000
_cell.angle_alpha   90.00
_cell.angle_beta   90.00
_cell.angle_gamma   90.00
#
_symmetry.space_group_name_H-M   'P 1'
#
loop_
_entity.id
_entity.type
_entity.pdbx_description
1 polymer ?
#
loop_
_entity_poly.entity_id
_entity_poly.type
_entity_poly.pdbx_seq_one_letter_code
_entity_poly.pdbx_strand_id
1 'polypeptide(L)'
;MLVRGTRRLASGFAIALVLLTLFMVYYGPNMSDVPPATPPGKPPIVVKPDPVDKVPAKPLPTTTTPSGFQRVPRPGGVTDYVKKTHRELSSLTTSDGGYFDVDYSPWPAYNPNFTPHPTKNDTWITVAQYHKNATENQVWFTQVICEAQFMGNSLHCIHPPWIVPIPPTWTDACTGDIAHFNMNIGPHDARVFYGPERPYILYGTQASYACFGQYFQDFTLVSDWPGAWPGKFKRPTEIMKPPPHKYSKVEKNWFLFWDSEGELFIHHDIAPTRIFGKMEDDGTIEKDANQLIATEEAACLESLMPYAKPTYEESIHQATNSLAVTMCKRTDPSCIPSERNTFVFHIFHWKSFYEFHGLYEPYVHMFSQYAPYRTYGVSSKPLWFRGRRLPGTWREEGLNGWNQTEMVYTTSIAWKEHGMKYHGYLDDILLIGFGIEDKESGGLDIRAADLFKDIVTCDGSPVNV
;
A
#
# COMPACT_ATOMS: atom_id res chain seq x y z
N MET A 1 -5.32 -61.70 -44.90
CA MET A 1 -6.41 -61.32 -43.98
C MET A 1 -6.23 -59.86 -43.56
N LEU A 2 -6.66 -58.88 -44.37
CA LEU A 2 -6.49 -57.47 -44.00
C LEU A 2 -7.57 -56.58 -44.66
N VAL A 3 -8.84 -56.98 -44.59
CA VAL A 3 -9.96 -56.13 -45.03
C VAL A 3 -11.17 -56.36 -44.10
N ARG A 4 -11.10 -55.90 -42.85
CA ARG A 4 -12.29 -55.81 -41.98
C ARG A 4 -12.28 -54.64 -40.97
N GLY A 5 -11.20 -53.84 -40.90
CA GLY A 5 -11.07 -52.74 -39.92
C GLY A 5 -11.44 -51.33 -40.43
N THR A 6 -11.49 -51.09 -41.74
CA THR A 6 -11.59 -49.73 -42.30
C THR A 6 -13.02 -49.15 -42.31
N ARG A 7 -14.07 -49.97 -42.21
CA ARG A 7 -15.46 -49.48 -42.20
C ARG A 7 -15.87 -48.81 -40.88
N ARG A 8 -15.27 -49.17 -39.73
CA ARG A 8 -15.63 -48.56 -38.43
C ARG A 8 -15.01 -47.18 -38.21
N LEU A 9 -13.86 -46.91 -38.83
CA LEU A 9 -13.19 -45.60 -38.77
C LEU A 9 -13.90 -44.53 -39.63
N ALA A 10 -14.43 -44.91 -40.80
CA ALA A 10 -15.15 -43.99 -41.68
C ALA A 10 -16.49 -43.52 -41.08
N SER A 11 -17.20 -44.40 -40.36
CA SER A 11 -18.48 -44.06 -39.72
C SER A 11 -18.30 -43.12 -38.51
N GLY A 12 -17.23 -43.29 -37.74
CA GLY A 12 -16.92 -42.39 -36.61
C GLY A 12 -16.57 -40.98 -37.06
N PHE A 13 -15.81 -40.85 -38.16
CA PHE A 13 -15.45 -39.54 -38.72
C PHE A 13 -16.64 -38.79 -39.29
N ALA A 14 -17.57 -39.48 -39.96
CA ALA A 14 -18.77 -38.85 -40.50
C ALA A 14 -19.70 -38.32 -39.39
N ILE A 15 -19.85 -39.06 -38.28
CA ILE A 15 -20.65 -38.62 -37.13
C ILE A 15 -19.97 -37.42 -36.44
N ALA A 16 -18.65 -37.45 -36.26
CA ALA A 16 -17.91 -36.32 -35.70
C ALA A 16 -18.03 -35.06 -36.57
N LEU A 17 -17.99 -35.19 -37.91
CA LEU A 17 -18.13 -34.06 -38.82
C LEU A 17 -19.53 -33.43 -38.76
N VAL A 18 -20.58 -34.26 -38.65
CA VAL A 18 -21.97 -33.81 -38.53
C VAL A 18 -22.21 -33.12 -37.19
N LEU A 19 -21.65 -33.64 -36.10
CA LEU A 19 -21.74 -33.00 -34.79
C LEU A 19 -20.98 -31.67 -34.74
N LEU A 20 -19.81 -31.59 -35.39
CA LEU A 20 -19.02 -30.36 -35.47
C LEU A 20 -19.74 -29.28 -36.32
N THR A 21 -20.39 -29.67 -37.42
CA THR A 21 -21.19 -28.74 -38.24
C THR A 21 -22.44 -28.28 -37.51
N LEU A 22 -23.15 -29.16 -36.81
CA LEU A 22 -24.29 -28.75 -35.97
C LEU A 22 -23.86 -27.84 -34.82
N PHE A 23 -22.70 -28.09 -34.20
CA PHE A 23 -22.14 -27.21 -33.17
C PHE A 23 -21.81 -25.82 -33.74
N MET A 24 -21.20 -25.75 -34.92
CA MET A 24 -20.89 -24.47 -35.59
C MET A 24 -22.16 -23.71 -36.01
N VAL A 25 -23.24 -24.42 -36.39
CA VAL A 25 -24.52 -23.79 -36.77
C VAL A 25 -25.30 -23.29 -35.55
N TYR A 26 -25.23 -23.98 -34.41
CA TYR A 26 -26.01 -23.64 -33.21
C TYR A 26 -25.27 -22.74 -32.20
N TYR A 27 -23.94 -22.82 -32.17
CA TYR A 27 -23.09 -22.12 -31.19
C TYR A 27 -21.97 -21.29 -31.82
N GLY A 28 -21.86 -21.27 -33.16
CA GLY A 28 -20.95 -20.35 -33.84
C GLY A 28 -21.40 -18.90 -33.64
N PRO A 29 -20.47 -17.96 -33.44
CA PRO A 29 -20.82 -16.54 -33.33
C PRO A 29 -21.52 -16.08 -34.62
N ASN A 30 -22.65 -15.38 -34.47
CA ASN A 30 -23.37 -14.74 -35.56
C ASN A 30 -22.40 -13.78 -36.29
N MET A 31 -21.90 -14.16 -37.46
CA MET A 31 -20.97 -13.35 -38.29
C MET A 31 -21.67 -12.17 -39.00
N SER A 32 -22.78 -11.67 -38.46
CA SER A 32 -23.56 -10.58 -39.03
C SER A 32 -23.12 -9.18 -38.55
N ASP A 33 -22.30 -9.10 -37.50
CA ASP A 33 -21.90 -7.82 -36.87
C ASP A 33 -20.41 -7.46 -37.08
N VAL A 34 -19.81 -7.92 -38.18
CA VAL A 34 -18.51 -7.41 -38.62
C VAL A 34 -18.76 -6.21 -39.55
N PRO A 35 -18.46 -4.96 -39.14
CA PRO A 35 -18.57 -3.82 -40.05
C PRO A 35 -17.61 -4.01 -41.23
N PRO A 36 -18.02 -3.63 -42.46
CA PRO A 36 -17.18 -3.81 -43.63
C PRO A 36 -15.86 -3.05 -43.48
N ALA A 37 -14.77 -3.72 -43.86
CA ALA A 37 -13.44 -3.14 -43.91
C ALA A 37 -13.46 -1.85 -44.74
N THR A 38 -12.98 -0.78 -44.14
CA THR A 38 -12.79 0.52 -44.80
C THR A 38 -11.82 0.33 -45.97
N PRO A 39 -12.11 0.85 -47.18
CA PRO A 39 -11.18 0.75 -48.30
C PRO A 39 -9.86 1.47 -47.95
N PRO A 40 -8.71 0.99 -48.48
CA PRO A 40 -7.42 1.59 -48.18
C PRO A 40 -7.42 3.05 -48.64
N GLY A 41 -7.23 3.95 -47.67
CA GLY A 41 -7.07 5.37 -47.92
C GLY A 41 -5.89 5.63 -48.86
N LYS A 42 -6.05 6.61 -49.75
CA LYS A 42 -5.00 7.08 -50.65
C LYS A 42 -3.70 7.36 -49.86
N PRO A 43 -2.53 7.03 -50.41
CA PRO A 43 -1.26 7.38 -49.79
C PRO A 43 -1.19 8.90 -49.60
N PRO A 44 -0.60 9.39 -48.49
CA PRO A 44 -0.50 10.82 -48.24
C PRO A 44 0.30 11.49 -49.35
N ILE A 45 -0.23 12.61 -49.83
CA ILE A 45 0.49 13.52 -50.72
C ILE A 45 1.68 14.04 -49.92
N VAL A 46 2.89 13.71 -50.37
CA VAL A 46 4.13 14.30 -49.87
C VAL A 46 4.14 15.76 -50.32
N VAL A 47 3.64 16.64 -49.46
CA VAL A 47 3.82 18.08 -49.60
C VAL A 47 5.26 18.38 -49.17
N LYS A 48 6.08 18.87 -50.11
CA LYS A 48 7.41 19.40 -49.79
C LYS A 48 7.25 20.56 -48.80
N PRO A 49 8.06 20.64 -47.73
CA PRO A 49 8.04 21.80 -46.85
C PRO A 49 8.55 23.02 -47.62
N ASP A 50 7.72 24.06 -47.69
CA ASP A 50 8.14 25.39 -48.12
C ASP A 50 9.12 26.00 -47.11
N PRO A 51 9.99 26.93 -47.54
CA PRO A 51 11.00 27.54 -46.68
C PRO A 51 10.36 28.31 -45.53
N VAL A 52 10.91 28.13 -44.33
CA VAL A 52 10.48 28.82 -43.10
C VAL A 52 10.81 30.31 -43.22
N ASP A 53 9.81 31.12 -43.58
CA ASP A 53 9.85 32.55 -43.40
C ASP A 53 9.52 32.92 -41.94
N LYS A 54 10.37 33.77 -41.37
CA LYS A 54 10.32 34.26 -40.00
C LYS A 54 9.06 35.10 -39.78
N VAL A 55 8.10 34.56 -39.03
CA VAL A 55 6.97 35.34 -38.48
C VAL A 55 7.21 35.59 -36.98
N PRO A 56 7.07 36.83 -36.48
CA PRO A 56 7.33 37.17 -35.08
C PRO A 56 6.33 36.48 -34.14
N ALA A 57 6.83 35.92 -33.04
CA ALA A 57 6.01 35.31 -32.00
C ALA A 57 5.02 36.33 -31.41
N LYS A 58 3.72 36.09 -31.62
CA LYS A 58 2.69 36.66 -30.75
C LYS A 58 2.72 35.90 -29.42
N PRO A 59 2.68 36.58 -28.26
CA PRO A 59 2.56 35.90 -26.98
C PRO A 59 1.28 35.06 -26.97
N LEU A 60 1.41 33.77 -26.63
CA LEU A 60 0.26 32.92 -26.36
C LEU A 60 -0.56 33.55 -25.21
N PRO A 61 -1.90 33.55 -25.30
CA PRO A 61 -2.72 33.94 -24.17
C PRO A 61 -2.45 32.97 -23.02
N THR A 62 -2.05 33.52 -21.88
CA THR A 62 -1.96 32.84 -20.58
C THR A 62 -3.23 32.04 -20.36
N THR A 63 -3.14 30.74 -20.63
CA THR A 63 -4.17 29.78 -20.26
C THR A 63 -4.05 29.68 -18.75
N THR A 64 -5.00 30.28 -18.05
CA THR A 64 -5.21 30.06 -16.63
C THR A 64 -5.30 28.55 -16.42
N THR A 65 -4.26 27.97 -15.82
CA THR A 65 -4.32 26.68 -15.15
C THR A 65 -5.59 26.66 -14.31
N PRO A 66 -6.39 25.59 -14.29
CA PRO A 66 -7.38 25.39 -13.24
C PRO A 66 -6.61 25.26 -11.93
N SER A 67 -6.36 26.39 -11.29
CA SER A 67 -5.82 26.47 -9.94
C SER A 67 -6.89 25.94 -9.01
N GLY A 68 -6.59 24.82 -8.35
CA GLY A 68 -7.19 24.46 -7.08
C GLY A 68 -8.57 23.82 -7.19
N PHE A 69 -8.64 22.54 -6.85
CA PHE A 69 -9.72 22.10 -5.97
C PHE A 69 -9.83 23.13 -4.84
N GLN A 70 -10.99 23.77 -4.74
CA GLN A 70 -11.28 24.73 -3.70
C GLN A 70 -11.28 23.97 -2.36
N ARG A 71 -10.13 23.95 -1.67
CA ARG A 71 -9.94 23.19 -0.44
C ARG A 71 -10.93 23.70 0.61
N VAL A 72 -11.85 22.83 1.04
CA VAL A 72 -12.74 23.11 2.16
C VAL A 72 -11.86 23.28 3.41
N PRO A 73 -12.04 24.34 4.22
CA PRO A 73 -11.28 24.52 5.46
C PRO A 73 -11.39 23.28 6.35
N ARG A 74 -10.25 22.78 6.83
CA ARG A 74 -10.24 21.62 7.73
C ARG A 74 -10.83 22.01 9.09
N PRO A 75 -11.58 21.10 9.73
CA PRO A 75 -12.11 21.37 11.07
C PRO A 75 -10.95 21.59 12.05
N GLY A 76 -10.95 22.75 12.71
CA GLY A 76 -10.01 23.07 13.77
C GLY A 76 -10.52 22.60 15.13
N GLY A 77 -9.67 21.91 15.89
CA GLY A 77 -9.89 21.58 17.31
C GLY A 77 -10.45 20.17 17.59
N VAL A 78 -10.11 19.66 18.78
CA VAL A 78 -10.51 18.32 19.24
C VAL A 78 -11.94 18.34 19.76
N THR A 79 -12.85 17.66 19.07
CA THR A 79 -14.23 17.51 19.54
C THR A 79 -14.31 16.53 20.71
N ASP A 80 -15.39 16.63 21.50
CA ASP A 80 -15.66 15.66 22.57
C ASP A 80 -15.83 14.23 22.04
N TYR A 81 -16.26 14.08 20.79
CA TYR A 81 -16.27 12.80 20.09
C TYR A 81 -14.85 12.24 19.99
N VAL A 82 -13.93 12.97 19.37
CA VAL A 82 -12.54 12.51 19.15
C VAL A 82 -11.84 12.22 20.49
N LYS A 83 -11.99 13.07 21.51
CA LYS A 83 -11.37 12.84 22.84
C LYS A 83 -11.85 11.53 23.50
N LYS A 84 -13.12 11.19 23.31
CA LYS A 84 -13.71 9.97 23.89
C LYS A 84 -13.26 8.74 23.14
N THR A 85 -13.31 8.77 21.81
CA THR A 85 -13.17 7.58 20.96
C THR A 85 -11.77 7.33 20.43
N HIS A 86 -10.91 8.34 20.32
CA HIS A 86 -9.60 8.23 19.67
C HIS A 86 -8.46 8.83 20.49
N ARG A 87 -7.23 8.50 20.09
CA ARG A 87 -6.02 9.24 20.41
C ARG A 87 -5.71 10.19 19.27
N GLU A 88 -5.91 11.49 19.47
CA GLU A 88 -5.56 12.47 18.45
C GLU A 88 -4.03 12.66 18.34
N LEU A 89 -3.56 12.71 17.11
CA LEU A 89 -2.21 13.05 16.71
C LEU A 89 -2.20 14.37 15.92
N SER A 90 -1.21 15.22 16.18
CA SER A 90 -1.07 16.54 15.54
C SER A 90 0.29 16.67 14.88
N SER A 91 0.31 17.24 13.68
CA SER A 91 1.55 17.51 12.93
C SER A 91 2.42 18.51 13.66
N LEU A 92 3.73 18.29 13.62
CA LEU A 92 4.74 19.23 14.09
C LEU A 92 5.10 20.29 13.04
N THR A 93 4.87 20.00 11.75
CA THR A 93 5.21 20.90 10.63
C THR A 93 4.11 21.91 10.32
N THR A 94 2.83 21.53 10.36
CA THR A 94 1.76 22.46 9.98
C THR A 94 1.41 23.44 11.10
N SER A 95 1.09 24.68 10.71
CA SER A 95 0.78 25.74 11.66
C SER A 95 -0.49 25.50 12.50
N ASP A 96 -1.44 24.72 11.99
CA ASP A 96 -2.70 24.36 12.68
C ASP A 96 -2.63 22.99 13.38
N GLY A 97 -1.50 22.30 13.24
CA GLY A 97 -1.28 20.93 13.72
C GLY A 97 -2.11 19.88 12.95
N GLY A 98 -2.81 20.25 11.88
CA GLY A 98 -3.47 19.30 11.00
C GLY A 98 -2.46 18.51 10.16
N TYR A 99 -2.87 17.42 9.53
CA TYR A 99 -1.98 16.75 8.58
C TYR A 99 -1.57 17.66 7.42
N PHE A 100 -0.46 17.38 6.74
CA PHE A 100 -0.04 18.09 5.53
C PHE A 100 -0.47 17.33 4.27
N ASP A 101 -0.69 18.06 3.19
CA ASP A 101 -0.94 17.47 1.86
C ASP A 101 0.37 17.08 1.19
N VAL A 102 0.31 16.09 0.30
CA VAL A 102 1.41 15.75 -0.61
C VAL A 102 1.02 16.09 -2.05
N ASP A 103 1.77 17.01 -2.65
CA ASP A 103 1.54 17.49 -4.01
C ASP A 103 2.45 16.77 -5.01
N TYR A 104 1.84 15.87 -5.79
CA TYR A 104 2.46 15.12 -6.89
C TYR A 104 2.28 15.77 -8.27
N SER A 105 1.89 17.05 -8.32
CA SER A 105 1.60 17.73 -9.59
C SER A 105 2.73 17.57 -10.63
N PRO A 106 2.38 17.36 -11.90
CA PRO A 106 1.03 17.37 -12.47
C PRO A 106 0.30 16.01 -12.41
N TRP A 107 0.90 14.97 -11.82
CA TRP A 107 0.38 13.60 -11.85
C TRP A 107 -0.12 13.20 -10.45
N PRO A 108 -1.41 13.37 -10.15
CA PRO A 108 -1.93 13.12 -8.81
C PRO A 108 -1.69 11.67 -8.38
N ALA A 109 -1.44 11.49 -7.09
CA ALA A 109 -1.18 10.18 -6.50
C ALA A 109 -1.73 10.13 -5.07
N TYR A 110 -2.04 8.93 -4.60
CA TYR A 110 -2.58 8.62 -3.28
C TYR A 110 -1.78 7.49 -2.63
N ASN A 111 -2.02 7.22 -1.35
CA ASN A 111 -1.29 6.21 -0.58
C ASN A 111 0.24 6.44 -0.53
N PRO A 112 0.70 7.58 0.01
CA PRO A 112 2.10 7.96 -0.03
C PRO A 112 2.98 7.15 0.93
N ASN A 113 4.23 7.00 0.53
CA ASN A 113 5.35 6.52 1.31
C ASN A 113 6.35 7.64 1.49
N PHE A 114 7.01 7.70 2.64
CA PHE A 114 8.07 8.67 2.89
C PHE A 114 9.34 7.95 3.30
N THR A 115 10.47 8.35 2.71
CA THR A 115 11.78 7.88 3.14
C THR A 115 12.74 9.07 3.18
N PRO A 116 13.48 9.30 4.28
CA PRO A 116 14.51 10.34 4.30
C PRO A 116 15.50 10.16 3.15
N HIS A 117 15.77 11.23 2.42
CA HIS A 117 16.73 11.19 1.32
C HIS A 117 18.13 10.84 1.87
N PRO A 118 18.88 9.91 1.27
CA PRO A 118 20.13 9.43 1.86
C PRO A 118 21.23 10.49 1.93
N THR A 119 21.17 11.53 1.09
CA THR A 119 22.22 12.58 1.00
C THR A 119 21.73 14.02 1.15
N LYS A 120 20.43 14.26 1.40
CA LYS A 120 19.84 15.61 1.48
C LYS A 120 19.04 15.70 2.77
N ASN A 121 19.31 16.71 3.60
CA ASN A 121 18.78 16.76 4.97
C ASN A 121 17.27 17.04 5.03
N ASP A 122 16.80 17.99 4.21
CA ASP A 122 15.40 18.46 4.23
C ASP A 122 14.62 17.94 3.02
N THR A 123 14.89 16.71 2.61
CA THR A 123 14.28 16.11 1.41
C THR A 123 13.90 14.68 1.71
N TRP A 124 12.75 14.29 1.19
CA TRP A 124 12.23 12.93 1.30
C TRP A 124 12.01 12.37 -0.09
N ILE A 125 12.34 11.10 -0.26
CA ILE A 125 11.92 10.34 -1.43
C ILE A 125 10.54 9.80 -1.11
N THR A 126 9.57 10.15 -1.95
CA THR A 126 8.19 9.74 -1.79
C THR A 126 7.71 8.90 -2.95
N VAL A 127 6.96 7.84 -2.63
CA VAL A 127 6.40 6.89 -3.59
C VAL A 127 4.92 6.71 -3.31
N ALA A 128 4.09 6.79 -4.34
CA ALA A 128 2.63 6.72 -4.19
C ALA A 128 1.97 6.00 -5.36
N GLN A 129 0.73 5.54 -5.15
CA GLN A 129 -0.10 4.98 -6.19
C GLN A 129 -0.60 6.10 -7.11
N TYR A 130 -0.30 6.02 -8.41
CA TYR A 130 -0.83 6.99 -9.38
C TYR A 130 -2.37 6.99 -9.35
N HIS A 131 -2.96 8.17 -9.23
CA HIS A 131 -4.41 8.35 -9.27
C HIS A 131 -4.89 8.41 -10.71
N LYS A 132 -5.77 7.48 -11.08
CA LYS A 132 -6.38 7.45 -12.40
C LYS A 132 -7.54 8.43 -12.43
N ASN A 133 -7.56 9.34 -13.40
CA ASN A 133 -8.76 10.12 -13.64
C ASN A 133 -9.90 9.19 -14.07
N ALA A 134 -11.10 9.39 -13.51
CA ALA A 134 -12.28 8.56 -13.81
C ALA A 134 -12.69 8.53 -15.30
N THR A 135 -12.20 9.47 -16.10
CA THR A 135 -12.40 9.53 -17.55
C THR A 135 -11.41 8.67 -18.35
N GLU A 136 -10.34 8.20 -17.71
CA GLU A 136 -9.30 7.38 -18.31
C GLU A 136 -9.60 5.90 -18.03
N ASN A 137 -10.06 5.15 -19.04
CA ASN A 137 -10.29 3.70 -18.97
C ASN A 137 -8.95 2.92 -18.87
N GLN A 138 -8.14 3.18 -17.84
CA GLN A 138 -6.84 2.58 -17.64
C GLN A 138 -6.90 1.43 -16.62
N VAL A 139 -6.58 0.24 -17.09
CA VAL A 139 -6.42 -0.97 -16.25
C VAL A 139 -5.08 -1.01 -15.52
N TRP A 140 -4.13 -0.15 -15.92
CA TRP A 140 -2.76 -0.15 -15.42
C TRP A 140 -2.63 0.55 -14.07
N PHE A 141 -2.24 -0.19 -13.04
CA PHE A 141 -1.76 0.35 -11.79
C PHE A 141 -0.27 0.63 -11.89
N THR A 142 0.14 1.82 -11.47
CA THR A 142 1.54 2.21 -11.47
C THR A 142 1.88 2.98 -10.20
N GLN A 143 3.12 2.83 -9.75
CA GLN A 143 3.65 3.60 -8.65
C GLN A 143 4.43 4.77 -9.25
N VAL A 144 4.31 5.94 -8.64
CA VAL A 144 5.08 7.13 -9.01
C VAL A 144 6.03 7.51 -7.89
N ILE A 145 7.19 8.05 -8.24
CA ILE A 145 8.21 8.49 -7.29
C ILE A 145 8.70 9.90 -7.61
N CYS A 146 8.96 10.70 -6.57
CA CYS A 146 9.66 11.97 -6.67
C CYS A 146 10.51 12.22 -5.41
N GLU A 147 11.45 13.14 -5.51
CA GLU A 147 11.98 13.84 -4.34
C GLU A 147 11.05 14.98 -3.95
N ALA A 148 10.81 15.16 -2.67
CA ALA A 148 9.88 16.15 -2.16
C ALA A 148 10.43 16.94 -0.96
N GLN A 149 10.00 18.19 -0.86
CA GLN A 149 10.38 19.13 0.21
C GLN A 149 9.14 19.85 0.73
N PHE A 150 9.18 20.29 2.00
CA PHE A 150 8.11 21.09 2.56
C PHE A 150 8.13 22.50 1.95
N MET A 151 6.97 22.95 1.46
CA MET A 151 6.71 24.33 1.04
C MET A 151 5.51 24.85 1.83
N GLY A 152 5.78 25.58 2.91
CA GLY A 152 4.73 25.97 3.86
C GLY A 152 4.16 24.74 4.58
N ASN A 153 2.83 24.55 4.51
CA ASN A 153 2.12 23.48 5.20
C ASN A 153 1.91 22.22 4.33
N SER A 154 2.65 22.05 3.25
CA SER A 154 2.47 20.94 2.31
C SER A 154 3.82 20.41 1.82
N LEU A 155 3.88 19.12 1.47
CA LEU A 155 5.06 18.47 0.93
C LEU A 155 4.92 18.40 -0.59
N HIS A 156 5.85 19.01 -1.34
CA HIS A 156 5.75 19.11 -2.79
C HIS A 156 6.88 18.35 -3.47
N CYS A 157 6.55 17.62 -4.53
CA CYS A 157 7.56 17.11 -5.45
C CYS A 157 8.38 18.27 -6.04
N ILE A 158 9.71 18.17 -5.97
CA ILE A 158 10.64 19.17 -6.52
C ILE A 158 10.61 19.15 -8.06
N HIS A 159 10.38 17.96 -8.61
CA HIS A 159 10.22 17.70 -10.04
C HIS A 159 8.99 16.83 -10.26
N PRO A 160 8.34 16.91 -11.45
CA PRO A 160 7.24 16.02 -11.79
C PRO A 160 7.58 14.57 -11.48
N PRO A 161 6.68 13.81 -10.84
CA PRO A 161 6.99 12.45 -10.45
C PRO A 161 7.11 11.56 -11.70
N TRP A 162 7.98 10.56 -11.63
CA TRP A 162 8.18 9.56 -12.67
C TRP A 162 7.62 8.20 -12.26
N ILE A 163 7.43 7.30 -13.21
CA ILE A 163 6.96 5.93 -12.95
C ILE A 163 8.09 5.11 -12.34
N VAL A 164 7.81 4.41 -11.23
CA VAL A 164 8.69 3.36 -10.70
C VAL A 164 8.74 2.23 -11.73
N PRO A 165 9.92 1.82 -12.25
CA PRO A 165 10.07 0.82 -13.30
C PRO A 165 9.85 -0.63 -12.80
N ILE A 166 8.65 -0.90 -12.29
CA ILE A 166 8.22 -2.24 -11.87
C ILE A 166 7.29 -2.82 -12.95
N PRO A 167 7.67 -3.92 -13.61
CA PRO A 167 6.82 -4.54 -14.62
C PRO A 167 5.60 -5.22 -13.98
N PRO A 168 4.48 -5.32 -14.71
CA PRO A 168 3.36 -6.16 -14.30
C PRO A 168 3.76 -7.64 -14.29
N THR A 169 3.08 -8.41 -13.46
CA THR A 169 3.05 -9.88 -13.50
C THR A 169 1.69 -10.36 -14.00
N TRP A 170 1.59 -11.66 -14.33
CA TRP A 170 0.41 -12.25 -14.92
C TRP A 170 0.08 -13.60 -14.29
N THR A 171 -1.20 -13.89 -14.16
CA THR A 171 -1.71 -15.18 -13.68
C THR A 171 -3.06 -15.50 -14.29
N ASP A 172 -3.35 -16.80 -14.46
CA ASP A 172 -4.67 -17.29 -14.85
C ASP A 172 -5.51 -17.68 -13.63
N ALA A 173 -5.01 -17.47 -12.41
CA ALA A 173 -5.67 -17.88 -11.17
C ALA A 173 -6.84 -16.96 -10.76
N CYS A 174 -6.97 -15.78 -11.36
CA CYS A 174 -8.04 -14.81 -11.10
C CYS A 174 -9.35 -15.22 -11.77
N THR A 175 -10.12 -16.10 -11.12
CA THR A 175 -11.35 -16.68 -11.67
C THR A 175 -12.54 -16.57 -10.71
N GLY A 176 -13.76 -16.73 -11.25
CA GLY A 176 -15.00 -16.66 -10.46
C GLY A 176 -15.20 -15.28 -9.81
N ASP A 177 -15.56 -15.27 -8.52
CA ASP A 177 -15.91 -14.04 -7.78
C ASP A 177 -14.76 -13.01 -7.66
N ILE A 178 -13.53 -13.43 -7.92
CA ILE A 178 -12.33 -12.57 -7.91
C ILE A 178 -11.80 -12.28 -9.32
N ALA A 179 -12.54 -12.61 -10.38
CA ALA A 179 -12.10 -12.37 -11.76
C ALA A 179 -11.86 -10.89 -12.08
N HIS A 180 -12.45 -9.97 -11.31
CA HIS A 180 -12.20 -8.53 -11.43
C HIS A 180 -10.74 -8.15 -11.15
N PHE A 181 -9.98 -8.95 -10.39
CA PHE A 181 -8.54 -8.75 -10.18
C PHE A 181 -7.71 -8.92 -11.47
N ASN A 182 -8.25 -9.51 -12.54
CA ASN A 182 -7.60 -9.48 -13.85
C ASN A 182 -7.40 -8.05 -14.38
N MET A 183 -8.20 -7.10 -13.89
CA MET A 183 -8.11 -5.69 -14.25
C MET A 183 -7.13 -4.91 -13.37
N ASN A 184 -6.55 -5.55 -12.34
CA ASN A 184 -5.53 -4.97 -11.45
C ASN A 184 -4.12 -5.25 -11.98
N ILE A 185 -3.81 -4.70 -13.16
CA ILE A 185 -2.56 -4.98 -13.86
C ILE A 185 -1.46 -4.04 -13.37
N GLY A 186 -0.34 -4.58 -12.88
CA GLY A 186 0.81 -3.78 -12.40
C GLY A 186 0.93 -3.73 -10.87
N PRO A 187 1.91 -2.95 -10.35
CA PRO A 187 2.15 -2.81 -8.92
C PRO A 187 1.06 -1.97 -8.23
N HIS A 188 0.51 -2.50 -7.14
CA HIS A 188 -0.57 -1.92 -6.36
C HIS A 188 -0.11 -1.63 -4.92
N ASP A 189 -0.52 -0.47 -4.39
CA ASP A 189 -0.31 -0.05 -2.99
C ASP A 189 1.10 -0.37 -2.48
N ALA A 190 2.12 0.13 -3.18
CA ALA A 190 3.49 -0.14 -2.78
C ALA A 190 3.79 0.48 -1.41
N ARG A 191 4.62 -0.21 -0.64
CA ARG A 191 5.23 0.25 0.60
C ARG A 191 6.72 0.38 0.38
N VAL A 192 7.25 1.59 0.53
CA VAL A 192 8.68 1.88 0.41
C VAL A 192 9.21 2.31 1.76
N PHE A 193 10.23 1.62 2.25
CA PHE A 193 10.72 1.78 3.61
C PHE A 193 12.18 1.37 3.73
N TYR A 194 12.86 1.88 4.75
CA TYR A 194 14.19 1.41 5.12
C TYR A 194 14.12 0.12 5.96
N GLY A 195 14.89 -0.89 5.55
CA GLY A 195 15.41 -1.87 6.49
C GLY A 195 16.63 -1.30 7.25
N PRO A 196 17.34 -2.13 8.04
CA PRO A 196 18.50 -1.66 8.83
C PRO A 196 19.58 -0.97 7.99
N GLU A 197 19.82 -1.45 6.77
CA GLU A 197 20.91 -0.97 5.94
C GLU A 197 20.48 -0.16 4.72
N ARG A 198 19.36 -0.53 4.09
CA ARG A 198 18.98 -0.10 2.73
C ARG A 198 17.47 0.00 2.56
N PRO A 199 16.96 0.74 1.56
CA PRO A 199 15.54 0.80 1.26
C PRO A 199 15.07 -0.43 0.50
N TYR A 200 13.80 -0.79 0.72
CA TYR A 200 13.11 -1.84 0.02
C TYR A 200 11.73 -1.39 -0.42
N ILE A 201 11.17 -2.11 -1.39
CA ILE A 201 9.79 -1.95 -1.83
C ILE A 201 9.04 -3.27 -1.67
N LEU A 202 7.85 -3.18 -1.11
CA LEU A 202 6.86 -4.24 -1.04
C LEU A 202 5.65 -3.79 -1.86
N TYR A 203 5.13 -4.60 -2.78
CA TYR A 203 3.98 -4.20 -3.60
C TYR A 203 3.12 -5.39 -3.96
N GLY A 204 1.82 -5.14 -4.17
CA GLY A 204 0.87 -6.14 -4.63
C GLY A 204 0.85 -6.24 -6.15
N THR A 205 0.79 -7.45 -6.71
CA THR A 205 0.47 -7.66 -8.14
C THR A 205 -0.02 -9.09 -8.36
N GLN A 206 -0.29 -9.50 -9.61
CA GLN A 206 -0.74 -10.86 -9.90
C GLN A 206 0.32 -11.89 -9.49
N ALA A 207 -0.11 -13.02 -8.94
CA ALA A 207 0.80 -13.95 -8.24
C ALA A 207 0.90 -15.32 -8.91
N SER A 208 1.99 -16.04 -8.63
CA SER A 208 2.19 -17.41 -9.12
C SER A 208 1.44 -18.42 -8.26
N TYR A 209 1.30 -18.15 -6.96
CA TYR A 209 0.68 -19.08 -5.99
C TYR A 209 -0.78 -18.73 -5.65
N ALA A 210 -1.25 -17.55 -6.05
CA ALA A 210 -2.59 -17.03 -5.82
C ALA A 210 -3.03 -16.15 -7.02
N CYS A 211 -4.26 -15.63 -7.03
CA CYS A 211 -4.63 -14.63 -8.04
C CYS A 211 -3.86 -13.32 -7.84
N PHE A 212 -3.63 -12.92 -6.60
CA PHE A 212 -2.94 -11.69 -6.27
C PHE A 212 -2.06 -11.92 -5.04
N GLY A 213 -0.85 -11.37 -5.03
CA GLY A 213 0.11 -11.55 -3.94
C GLY A 213 1.09 -10.40 -3.82
N GLN A 214 1.99 -10.49 -2.83
CA GLN A 214 2.94 -9.42 -2.53
C GLN A 214 4.37 -9.81 -2.93
N TYR A 215 5.08 -8.86 -3.53
CA TYR A 215 6.46 -9.00 -3.98
C TYR A 215 7.36 -8.05 -3.21
N PHE A 216 8.56 -8.51 -2.89
CA PHE A 216 9.62 -7.77 -2.22
C PHE A 216 10.82 -7.57 -3.15
N GLN A 217 11.40 -6.38 -3.14
CA GLN A 217 12.56 -6.06 -3.97
C GLN A 217 13.46 -5.00 -3.31
N ASP A 218 14.75 -5.05 -3.60
CA ASP A 218 15.68 -3.94 -3.33
C ASP A 218 15.25 -2.69 -4.10
N PHE A 219 14.92 -1.62 -3.37
CA PHE A 219 14.39 -0.40 -3.96
C PHE A 219 15.44 0.37 -4.77
N THR A 220 16.73 0.17 -4.47
CA THR A 220 17.83 0.83 -5.18
C THR A 220 17.96 0.43 -6.65
N LEU A 221 17.30 -0.67 -7.04
CA LEU A 221 17.28 -1.16 -8.43
C LEU A 221 16.08 -0.65 -9.25
N VAL A 222 15.07 -0.10 -8.57
CA VAL A 222 13.87 0.45 -9.19
C VAL A 222 13.70 1.94 -8.87
N SER A 223 14.79 2.59 -8.46
CA SER A 223 14.86 4.03 -8.25
C SER A 223 16.28 4.51 -8.54
N ASP A 224 16.44 5.81 -8.83
CA ASP A 224 17.75 6.44 -8.93
C ASP A 224 18.29 6.75 -7.53
N TRP A 225 18.54 5.70 -6.75
CA TRP A 225 18.86 5.84 -5.33
C TRP A 225 20.33 6.24 -5.12
N PRO A 226 20.62 7.40 -4.51
CA PRO A 226 22.01 7.84 -4.37
C PRO A 226 22.77 7.06 -3.29
N GLY A 227 24.00 6.69 -3.61
CA GLY A 227 24.99 6.25 -2.62
C GLY A 227 24.78 4.85 -2.03
N ALA A 228 23.97 3.99 -2.66
CA ALA A 228 23.79 2.61 -2.24
C ALA A 228 24.08 1.62 -3.37
N TRP A 229 24.75 0.51 -3.05
CA TRP A 229 24.93 -0.61 -3.97
C TRP A 229 23.84 -1.66 -3.77
N PRO A 230 23.33 -2.29 -4.85
CA PRO A 230 22.29 -3.31 -4.75
C PRO A 230 22.67 -4.50 -3.86
N GLY A 231 21.74 -4.95 -3.04
CA GLY A 231 21.90 -6.02 -2.05
C GLY A 231 21.22 -7.31 -2.44
N LYS A 232 20.58 -7.95 -1.45
CA LYS A 232 19.67 -9.09 -1.61
C LYS A 232 18.40 -8.64 -2.34
N PHE A 233 17.59 -9.58 -2.82
CA PHE A 233 16.31 -9.29 -3.51
C PHE A 233 16.48 -8.39 -4.75
N LYS A 234 17.48 -8.70 -5.59
CA LYS A 234 17.78 -7.91 -6.80
C LYS A 234 16.69 -7.98 -7.87
N ARG A 235 15.78 -8.93 -7.75
CA ARG A 235 14.62 -9.13 -8.62
C ARG A 235 13.38 -9.14 -7.74
N PRO A 236 12.20 -8.85 -8.31
CA PRO A 236 10.94 -9.11 -7.63
C PRO A 236 10.90 -10.54 -7.07
N THR A 237 10.76 -10.66 -5.76
CA THR A 237 10.65 -11.94 -5.06
C THR A 237 9.23 -12.07 -4.50
N GLU A 238 8.48 -13.05 -4.97
CA GLU A 238 7.13 -13.33 -4.46
C GLU A 238 7.22 -13.88 -3.03
N ILE A 239 6.46 -13.28 -2.12
CA ILE A 239 6.44 -13.73 -0.73
C ILE A 239 5.53 -14.95 -0.63
N MET A 240 6.07 -16.04 -0.06
CA MET A 240 5.36 -17.29 0.12
C MET A 240 4.69 -17.39 1.48
N LYS A 241 3.77 -18.34 1.67
CA LYS A 241 3.24 -18.69 3.00
C LYS A 241 4.13 -19.71 3.71
N PRO A 242 4.31 -19.61 5.04
CA PRO A 242 5.05 -20.63 5.79
C PRO A 242 4.25 -21.93 5.82
N PRO A 243 4.90 -23.10 5.69
CA PRO A 243 4.24 -24.38 5.96
C PRO A 243 3.69 -24.43 7.41
N PRO A 244 2.52 -25.04 7.66
CA PRO A 244 1.62 -25.72 6.72
C PRO A 244 0.49 -24.82 6.17
N HIS A 245 0.61 -23.50 6.29
CA HIS A 245 -0.46 -22.57 5.92
C HIS A 245 -0.73 -22.59 4.41
N LYS A 246 -2.02 -22.51 4.04
CA LYS A 246 -2.46 -22.55 2.65
C LYS A 246 -2.68 -21.14 2.10
N TYR A 247 -2.47 -21.02 0.79
CA TYR A 247 -2.77 -19.78 0.07
C TYR A 247 -4.28 -19.51 0.03
N SER A 248 -4.63 -18.27 0.34
CA SER A 248 -5.88 -17.61 0.02
C SER A 248 -5.88 -17.22 -1.45
N LYS A 249 -7.05 -16.93 -2.02
CA LYS A 249 -7.11 -16.50 -3.42
C LYS A 249 -6.44 -15.14 -3.65
N VAL A 250 -6.44 -14.27 -2.64
CA VAL A 250 -5.82 -12.95 -2.62
C VAL A 250 -4.94 -12.87 -1.38
N GLU A 251 -3.63 -12.81 -1.59
CA GLU A 251 -2.64 -12.64 -0.55
C GLU A 251 -2.35 -11.15 -0.37
N LYS A 252 -2.74 -10.63 0.80
CA LYS A 252 -2.55 -9.24 1.25
C LYS A 252 -2.20 -9.25 2.73
N ASN A 253 -2.00 -8.08 3.34
CA ASN A 253 -1.66 -7.94 4.76
C ASN A 253 -0.28 -8.52 5.13
N TRP A 254 0.74 -8.24 4.33
CA TRP A 254 2.12 -8.64 4.64
C TRP A 254 2.95 -7.43 5.08
N PHE A 255 3.78 -7.55 6.10
CA PHE A 255 4.87 -6.61 6.34
C PHE A 255 6.13 -7.34 6.79
N LEU A 256 7.28 -6.72 6.50
CA LEU A 256 8.58 -7.24 6.92
C LEU A 256 9.05 -6.56 8.20
N PHE A 257 9.82 -7.29 8.99
CA PHE A 257 10.54 -6.74 10.13
C PHE A 257 11.93 -7.36 10.23
N TRP A 258 12.82 -6.68 10.96
CA TRP A 258 14.17 -7.14 11.22
C TRP A 258 14.36 -7.33 12.71
N ASP A 259 14.92 -8.48 13.07
CA ASP A 259 15.29 -8.72 14.46
C ASP A 259 16.56 -7.94 14.85
N SER A 260 17.01 -8.14 16.08
CA SER A 260 18.21 -7.49 16.62
C SER A 260 19.51 -7.91 15.94
N GLU A 261 19.53 -9.05 15.24
CA GLU A 261 20.69 -9.56 14.51
C GLU A 261 20.67 -9.12 13.03
N GLY A 262 19.60 -8.45 12.60
CA GLY A 262 19.41 -8.01 11.22
C GLY A 262 18.85 -9.10 10.31
N GLU A 263 18.33 -10.18 10.87
CA GLU A 263 17.64 -11.23 10.12
C GLU A 263 16.25 -10.77 9.71
N LEU A 264 15.85 -11.14 8.50
CA LEU A 264 14.61 -10.69 7.89
C LEU A 264 13.48 -11.66 8.19
N PHE A 265 12.42 -11.12 8.77
CA PHE A 265 11.18 -11.84 9.04
C PHE A 265 10.04 -11.21 8.27
N ILE A 266 9.05 -12.04 7.99
CA ILE A 266 7.81 -11.64 7.36
C ILE A 266 6.67 -11.97 8.32
N HIS A 267 5.73 -11.04 8.40
CA HIS A 267 4.53 -11.15 9.20
C HIS A 267 3.30 -11.08 8.29
N HIS A 268 2.45 -12.08 8.40
CA HIS A 268 1.23 -12.28 7.64
C HIS A 268 0.05 -12.46 8.60
N ASP A 269 -0.96 -11.60 8.50
CA ASP A 269 -2.11 -11.53 9.39
C ASP A 269 -1.76 -11.32 10.88
N ILE A 270 -2.32 -10.29 11.50
CA ILE A 270 -2.23 -10.06 12.95
C ILE A 270 -3.37 -10.76 13.72
N ALA A 271 -4.50 -10.98 13.06
CA ALA A 271 -5.70 -11.55 13.64
C ALA A 271 -6.40 -12.49 12.64
N PRO A 272 -7.09 -13.54 13.10
CA PRO A 272 -7.29 -13.94 14.50
C PRO A 272 -6.07 -14.58 15.16
N THR A 273 -5.07 -14.96 14.36
CA THR A 273 -3.81 -15.53 14.86
C THR A 273 -2.67 -14.93 14.07
N ARG A 274 -1.64 -14.51 14.79
CA ARG A 274 -0.42 -13.97 14.21
C ARG A 274 0.34 -15.07 13.47
N ILE A 275 0.75 -14.82 12.23
CA ILE A 275 1.63 -15.75 11.49
C ILE A 275 2.89 -14.98 11.10
N PHE A 276 4.05 -15.49 11.49
CA PHE A 276 5.31 -14.86 11.10
C PHE A 276 6.44 -15.89 11.05
N GLY A 277 7.47 -15.62 10.26
CA GLY A 277 8.60 -16.52 10.12
C GLY A 277 9.78 -15.85 9.44
N LYS A 278 10.95 -16.47 9.55
CA LYS A 278 12.16 -16.03 8.87
C LYS A 278 12.01 -16.22 7.36
N MET A 279 12.32 -15.17 6.60
CA MET A 279 12.21 -15.17 5.14
C MET A 279 13.59 -15.34 4.52
N GLU A 280 13.71 -16.29 3.60
CA GLU A 280 14.92 -16.53 2.82
C GLU A 280 14.98 -15.63 1.58
N ASP A 281 16.15 -15.58 0.93
CA ASP A 281 16.42 -14.69 -0.20
C ASP A 281 15.54 -14.98 -1.45
N ASP A 282 14.92 -16.16 -1.51
CA ASP A 282 14.00 -16.59 -2.58
C ASP A 282 12.52 -16.39 -2.24
N GLY A 283 12.21 -15.81 -1.08
CA GLY A 283 10.84 -15.53 -0.62
C GLY A 283 10.17 -16.69 0.11
N THR A 284 10.85 -17.84 0.24
CA THR A 284 10.38 -18.95 1.08
C THR A 284 10.46 -18.58 2.56
N ILE A 285 9.57 -19.16 3.37
CA ILE A 285 9.53 -18.98 4.82
C ILE A 285 9.76 -20.34 5.47
N GLU A 286 10.75 -20.43 6.37
CA GLU A 286 11.18 -21.70 6.98
C GLU A 286 10.03 -22.40 7.72
N LYS A 287 9.46 -21.72 8.72
CA LYS A 287 8.35 -22.20 9.55
C LYS A 287 7.66 -21.02 10.23
N ASP A 288 6.41 -21.23 10.62
CA ASP A 288 5.69 -20.30 11.48
C ASP A 288 6.29 -20.28 12.89
N ALA A 289 6.93 -19.18 13.25
CA ALA A 289 7.58 -18.97 14.54
C ALA A 289 6.57 -18.71 15.68
N ASN A 290 5.30 -18.38 15.36
CA ASN A 290 4.26 -18.21 16.38
C ASN A 290 3.91 -19.53 17.09
N GLN A 291 4.19 -20.68 16.47
CA GLN A 291 3.88 -22.00 17.04
C GLN A 291 4.47 -22.24 18.44
N LEU A 292 5.53 -21.52 18.81
CA LEU A 292 6.19 -21.64 20.11
C LEU A 292 5.54 -20.80 21.22
N ILE A 293 4.68 -19.83 20.87
CA ILE A 293 4.08 -18.88 21.80
C ILE A 293 2.57 -18.70 21.57
N ALA A 294 1.96 -19.55 20.74
CA ALA A 294 0.62 -19.33 20.21
C ALA A 294 -0.45 -19.17 21.29
N THR A 295 -0.34 -19.90 22.41
CA THR A 295 -1.35 -19.84 23.49
C THR A 295 -1.30 -18.53 24.25
N GLU A 296 -0.12 -18.11 24.71
CA GLU A 296 0.06 -16.84 25.40
C GLU A 296 -0.23 -15.65 24.48
N GLU A 297 0.20 -15.74 23.22
CA GLU A 297 -0.02 -14.72 22.21
C GLU A 297 -1.51 -14.55 21.89
N ALA A 298 -2.24 -15.65 21.72
CA ALA A 298 -3.67 -15.62 21.46
C ALA A 298 -4.44 -14.96 22.60
N ALA A 299 -4.12 -15.33 23.85
CA ALA A 299 -4.76 -14.72 25.02
C ALA A 299 -4.49 -13.20 25.10
N CYS A 300 -3.27 -12.77 24.80
CA CYS A 300 -2.93 -11.35 24.76
C CYS A 300 -3.71 -10.61 23.67
N LEU A 301 -3.61 -11.07 22.42
CA LEU A 301 -4.27 -10.42 21.29
C LEU A 301 -5.79 -10.42 21.43
N GLU A 302 -6.41 -11.49 21.92
CA GLU A 302 -7.85 -11.54 22.18
C GLU A 302 -8.29 -10.45 23.17
N SER A 303 -7.45 -10.16 24.18
CA SER A 303 -7.76 -9.15 25.19
C SER A 303 -7.56 -7.70 24.72
N LEU A 304 -6.66 -7.48 23.76
CA LEU A 304 -6.22 -6.13 23.36
C LEU A 304 -6.75 -5.68 22.00
N MET A 305 -7.04 -6.61 21.08
CA MET A 305 -7.43 -6.28 19.71
C MET A 305 -8.85 -5.70 19.66
N PRO A 306 -9.10 -4.71 18.77
CA PRO A 306 -10.45 -4.23 18.55
C PRO A 306 -11.33 -5.36 18.01
N TYR A 307 -12.54 -5.46 18.55
CA TYR A 307 -13.51 -6.46 18.12
C TYR A 307 -14.01 -6.13 16.70
N ALA A 308 -13.71 -7.01 15.75
CA ALA A 308 -14.33 -7.04 14.43
C ALA A 308 -15.44 -8.10 14.45
N LYS A 309 -16.67 -7.72 14.07
CA LYS A 309 -17.75 -8.70 13.94
C LYS A 309 -17.34 -9.77 12.93
N PRO A 310 -17.72 -11.05 13.13
CA PRO A 310 -17.46 -12.13 12.18
C PRO A 310 -18.44 -12.03 10.99
N THR A 311 -18.46 -10.89 10.32
CA THR A 311 -19.26 -10.60 9.13
C THR A 311 -18.34 -10.17 7.99
N TYR A 312 -18.87 -9.96 6.79
CA TYR A 312 -18.05 -9.56 5.63
C TYR A 312 -17.71 -8.05 5.64
N GLU A 313 -18.40 -7.28 6.48
CA GLU A 313 -18.28 -5.83 6.58
C GLU A 313 -17.13 -5.38 7.47
N GLU A 314 -16.71 -6.17 8.48
CA GLU A 314 -15.69 -5.78 9.45
C GLU A 314 -14.50 -6.75 9.45
N SER A 315 -13.28 -6.23 9.50
CA SER A 315 -12.05 -7.05 9.48
C SER A 315 -10.84 -6.31 10.04
N ILE A 316 -9.80 -7.06 10.42
CA ILE A 316 -8.50 -6.51 10.81
C ILE A 316 -7.55 -6.58 9.62
N HIS A 317 -6.91 -5.46 9.28
CA HIS A 317 -6.02 -5.34 8.11
C HIS A 317 -4.66 -4.78 8.53
N GLN A 318 -3.55 -5.38 8.09
CA GLN A 318 -2.24 -4.75 8.25
C GLN A 318 -2.10 -3.57 7.28
N ALA A 319 -1.66 -2.43 7.81
CA ALA A 319 -1.72 -1.15 7.11
C ALA A 319 -0.33 -0.68 6.62
N THR A 320 0.66 -0.66 7.50
CA THR A 320 1.98 -0.06 7.24
C THR A 320 3.11 -1.08 7.15
N ASN A 321 4.30 -0.63 6.73
CA ASN A 321 5.55 -1.31 7.08
C ASN A 321 5.79 -1.29 8.61
N SER A 322 6.88 -1.94 9.05
CA SER A 322 7.32 -1.90 10.45
C SER A 322 8.55 -1.02 10.63
N LEU A 323 8.79 -0.61 11.89
CA LEU A 323 10.01 0.05 12.36
C LEU A 323 10.38 -0.48 13.75
N ALA A 324 11.64 -0.36 14.13
CA ALA A 324 12.11 -0.62 15.49
C ALA A 324 12.15 0.68 16.30
N VAL A 325 11.77 0.63 17.58
CA VAL A 325 11.83 1.76 18.51
C VAL A 325 12.44 1.31 19.84
N THR A 326 13.36 2.12 20.37
CA THR A 326 13.79 2.02 21.77
C THR A 326 12.97 2.97 22.64
N MET A 327 12.36 2.45 23.71
CA MET A 327 11.43 3.13 24.61
C MET A 327 12.13 4.04 25.62
N CYS A 328 13.08 4.82 25.15
CA CYS A 328 13.68 5.95 25.86
C CYS A 328 14.07 7.04 24.86
N LYS A 329 14.51 8.18 25.36
CA LYS A 329 14.95 9.31 24.53
C LYS A 329 16.37 9.07 24.04
N ARG A 330 16.65 9.30 22.76
CA ARG A 330 17.99 9.30 22.18
C ARG A 330 18.92 10.29 22.88
N THR A 331 18.35 11.41 23.31
CA THR A 331 19.06 12.46 24.06
C THR A 331 19.42 12.07 25.50
N ASP A 332 18.89 10.97 26.03
CA ASP A 332 19.26 10.45 27.35
C ASP A 332 20.53 9.59 27.24
N PRO A 333 21.65 9.97 27.89
CA PRO A 333 22.90 9.23 27.81
C PRO A 333 22.85 7.84 28.46
N SER A 334 21.83 7.55 29.28
CA SER A 334 21.58 6.23 29.86
C SER A 334 20.74 5.32 28.97
N CYS A 335 20.21 5.85 27.86
CA CYS A 335 19.35 5.11 26.94
C CYS A 335 20.17 4.14 26.07
N ILE A 336 20.23 2.88 26.50
CA ILE A 336 20.90 1.80 25.78
C ILE A 336 19.82 0.84 25.22
N PRO A 337 19.78 0.61 23.90
CA PRO A 337 18.92 -0.41 23.31
C PRO A 337 19.20 -1.79 23.91
N SER A 338 18.13 -2.50 24.27
CA SER A 338 18.14 -3.83 24.86
C SER A 338 16.84 -4.56 24.55
N GLU A 339 16.82 -5.86 24.82
CA GLU A 339 15.61 -6.70 24.74
C GLU A 339 14.44 -6.15 25.57
N ARG A 340 14.72 -5.46 26.68
CA ARG A 340 13.67 -4.99 27.59
C ARG A 340 13.01 -3.69 27.16
N ASN A 341 13.66 -2.93 26.27
CA ASN A 341 13.20 -1.60 25.89
C ASN A 341 13.17 -1.37 24.38
N THR A 342 13.45 -2.37 23.54
CA THR A 342 13.47 -2.22 22.08
C THR A 342 12.46 -3.15 21.43
N PHE A 343 11.54 -2.56 20.67
CA PHE A 343 10.37 -3.24 20.11
C PHE A 343 10.24 -2.93 18.62
N VAL A 344 9.63 -3.84 17.87
CA VAL A 344 9.12 -3.58 16.54
C VAL A 344 7.68 -3.11 16.66
N PHE A 345 7.29 -2.13 15.87
CA PHE A 345 5.91 -1.67 15.79
C PHE A 345 5.45 -1.49 14.35
N HIS A 346 4.14 -1.59 14.17
CA HIS A 346 3.47 -1.23 12.92
C HIS A 346 2.05 -0.71 13.25
N ILE A 347 1.42 -0.09 12.24
CA ILE A 347 0.02 0.30 12.32
C ILE A 347 -0.81 -0.75 11.56
N PHE A 348 -1.95 -1.09 12.13
CA PHE A 348 -2.98 -1.91 11.50
C PHE A 348 -4.31 -1.17 11.55
N HIS A 349 -5.28 -1.58 10.73
CA HIS A 349 -6.62 -1.03 10.72
C HIS A 349 -7.61 -2.02 11.31
N TRP A 350 -8.52 -1.50 12.12
CA TRP A 350 -9.87 -2.04 12.14
C TRP A 350 -10.60 -1.45 10.93
N LYS A 351 -10.97 -2.30 9.98
CA LYS A 351 -11.69 -1.93 8.77
C LYS A 351 -13.18 -2.21 8.97
N SER A 352 -14.01 -1.27 8.55
CA SER A 352 -15.43 -1.53 8.26
C SER A 352 -15.80 -1.10 6.85
N PHE A 353 -16.81 -1.74 6.27
CA PHE A 353 -17.33 -1.41 4.94
C PHE A 353 -18.86 -1.43 4.97
N TYR A 354 -19.43 -0.24 5.10
CA TYR A 354 -20.88 -0.03 5.19
C TYR A 354 -21.30 1.01 4.17
N GLU A 355 -22.45 0.79 3.51
CA GLU A 355 -23.01 1.73 2.53
C GLU A 355 -22.03 2.09 1.40
N PHE A 356 -21.26 1.09 0.93
CA PHE A 356 -20.22 1.24 -0.10
C PHE A 356 -19.04 2.16 0.29
N HIS A 357 -18.89 2.45 1.58
CA HIS A 357 -17.80 3.27 2.10
C HIS A 357 -16.94 2.48 3.09
N GLY A 358 -15.63 2.51 2.84
CA GLY A 358 -14.65 1.89 3.73
C GLY A 358 -14.23 2.87 4.83
N LEU A 359 -14.27 2.45 6.08
CA LEU A 359 -13.60 3.14 7.17
C LEU A 359 -12.45 2.30 7.68
N TYR A 360 -11.32 2.98 7.92
CA TYR A 360 -10.11 2.37 8.43
C TYR A 360 -9.69 3.14 9.68
N GLU A 361 -9.82 2.48 10.83
CA GLU A 361 -9.43 3.05 12.11
C GLU A 361 -8.06 2.49 12.50
N PRO A 362 -7.00 3.33 12.53
CA PRO A 362 -5.62 2.88 12.75
C PRO A 362 -5.31 2.61 14.22
N TYR A 363 -4.71 1.47 14.50
CA TYR A 363 -4.21 1.04 15.80
C TYR A 363 -2.72 0.72 15.71
N VAL A 364 -2.01 0.87 16.81
CA VAL A 364 -0.58 0.55 16.91
C VAL A 364 -0.43 -0.80 17.56
N HIS A 365 0.36 -1.68 16.95
CA HIS A 365 0.78 -2.94 17.55
C HIS A 365 2.30 -2.91 17.77
N MET A 366 2.73 -3.31 18.97
CA MET A 366 4.12 -3.41 19.37
C MET A 366 4.45 -4.84 19.81
N PHE A 367 5.58 -5.36 19.39
CA PHE A 367 6.08 -6.68 19.79
C PHE A 367 7.60 -6.67 19.96
N SER A 368 8.14 -7.62 20.70
CA SER A 368 9.58 -7.70 20.96
C SER A 368 10.37 -7.83 19.66
N GLN A 369 11.46 -7.05 19.53
CA GLN A 369 12.41 -7.24 18.43
C GLN A 369 13.23 -8.54 18.59
N TYR A 370 13.23 -9.12 19.79
CA TYR A 370 14.00 -10.30 20.14
C TYR A 370 13.10 -11.52 20.20
N ALA A 371 13.65 -12.68 19.84
CA ALA A 371 12.95 -13.95 19.96
C ALA A 371 12.43 -14.17 21.40
N PRO A 372 11.21 -14.71 21.58
CA PRO A 372 10.34 -15.27 20.55
C PRO A 372 9.33 -14.25 19.97
N TYR A 373 9.68 -12.97 19.95
CA TYR A 373 8.96 -11.89 19.26
C TYR A 373 7.55 -11.62 19.79
N ARG A 374 7.29 -11.89 21.08
CA ARG A 374 5.97 -11.77 21.70
C ARG A 374 5.37 -10.39 21.55
N THR A 375 4.05 -10.34 21.39
CA THR A 375 3.30 -9.09 21.53
C THR A 375 3.66 -8.42 22.85
N TYR A 376 4.00 -7.14 22.78
CA TYR A 376 4.23 -6.29 23.94
C TYR A 376 2.94 -5.58 24.31
N GLY A 377 2.26 -4.97 23.34
CA GLY A 377 1.01 -4.27 23.56
C GLY A 377 0.36 -3.71 22.29
N VAL A 378 -0.87 -3.24 22.45
CA VAL A 378 -1.69 -2.62 21.39
C VAL A 378 -2.29 -1.31 21.90
N SER A 379 -2.48 -0.33 21.03
CA SER A 379 -3.15 0.92 21.43
C SER A 379 -4.59 0.65 21.83
N SER A 380 -5.01 1.12 23.00
CA SER A 380 -6.38 0.93 23.50
C SER A 380 -7.44 1.75 22.74
N LYS A 381 -7.00 2.75 21.98
CA LYS A 381 -7.84 3.58 21.11
C LYS A 381 -7.25 3.64 19.69
N PRO A 382 -8.09 3.81 18.67
CA PRO A 382 -7.62 4.15 17.33
C PRO A 382 -7.03 5.57 17.30
N LEU A 383 -6.13 5.81 16.36
CA LEU A 383 -5.50 7.11 16.15
C LEU A 383 -6.42 8.01 15.32
N TRP A 384 -6.48 9.29 15.68
CA TRP A 384 -7.14 10.33 14.90
C TRP A 384 -6.13 11.32 14.37
N PHE A 385 -6.01 11.43 13.05
CA PHE A 385 -5.14 12.44 12.45
C PHE A 385 -5.88 13.77 12.44
N ARG A 386 -5.36 14.76 13.17
CA ARG A 386 -5.98 16.09 13.21
C ARG A 386 -6.15 16.64 11.79
N GLY A 387 -7.32 17.18 11.51
CA GLY A 387 -7.72 17.61 10.17
C GLY A 387 -8.59 16.61 9.42
N ARG A 388 -8.65 15.33 9.86
CA ARG A 388 -9.61 14.33 9.33
C ARG A 388 -11.03 14.83 9.57
N ARG A 389 -11.90 14.70 8.57
CA ARG A 389 -13.28 15.20 8.68
C ARG A 389 -14.14 14.32 9.58
N LEU A 390 -15.00 14.98 10.35
CA LEU A 390 -15.92 14.39 11.32
C LEU A 390 -17.12 13.70 10.63
N PRO A 391 -17.85 12.83 11.35
CA PRO A 391 -19.08 12.23 10.84
C PRO A 391 -20.03 13.26 10.24
N GLY A 392 -20.46 13.02 8.99
CA GLY A 392 -21.41 13.87 8.28
C GLY A 392 -20.89 15.25 7.83
N THR A 393 -19.59 15.50 7.99
CA THR A 393 -18.94 16.74 7.49
C THR A 393 -18.23 16.54 6.16
N TRP A 394 -18.02 15.29 5.74
CA TRP A 394 -17.66 14.93 4.36
C TRP A 394 -18.94 14.83 3.52
N ARG A 395 -18.93 15.41 2.31
CA ARG A 395 -20.02 15.26 1.35
C ARG A 395 -19.42 14.81 0.02
N GLU A 396 -19.64 13.54 -0.31
CA GLU A 396 -19.69 13.16 -1.72
C GLU A 396 -21.08 13.52 -2.25
N GLU A 397 -21.14 14.14 -3.44
CA GLU A 397 -22.40 14.53 -4.05
C GLU A 397 -23.30 13.30 -4.27
N GLY A 398 -24.51 13.30 -3.70
CA GLY A 398 -25.53 12.27 -3.96
C GLY A 398 -25.89 11.36 -2.79
N LEU A 399 -25.18 11.42 -1.65
CA LEU A 399 -25.45 10.58 -0.48
C LEU A 399 -26.13 11.40 0.64
N ASN A 400 -27.46 11.37 0.67
CA ASN A 400 -28.25 11.99 1.75
C ASN A 400 -28.19 11.11 3.01
N GLY A 401 -27.84 11.69 4.16
CA GLY A 401 -27.84 11.00 5.46
C GLY A 401 -26.48 10.44 5.93
N TRP A 402 -25.38 10.83 5.29
CA TRP A 402 -24.02 10.38 5.62
C TRP A 402 -23.65 10.68 7.07
N ASN A 403 -23.33 9.64 7.85
CA ASN A 403 -22.91 9.76 9.26
C ASN A 403 -21.54 9.07 9.51
N GLN A 404 -20.72 8.96 8.47
CA GLN A 404 -19.38 8.37 8.55
C GLN A 404 -18.30 9.47 8.47
N THR A 405 -17.13 9.16 9.03
CA THR A 405 -15.92 10.01 8.95
C THR A 405 -15.30 9.93 7.55
N GLU A 406 -14.36 10.82 7.25
CA GLU A 406 -13.53 10.71 6.03
C GLU A 406 -12.66 9.44 6.08
N MET A 407 -12.61 8.71 4.98
CA MET A 407 -11.78 7.52 4.81
C MET A 407 -10.31 7.93 4.79
N VAL A 408 -9.54 7.40 5.74
CA VAL A 408 -8.09 7.58 5.83
C VAL A 408 -7.43 6.21 5.84
N TYR A 409 -6.72 5.85 4.78
CA TYR A 409 -5.99 4.59 4.67
C TYR A 409 -4.51 4.81 4.96
N THR A 410 -4.08 4.48 6.19
CA THR A 410 -2.65 4.56 6.58
C THR A 410 -1.80 3.55 5.83
N THR A 411 -0.72 4.02 5.20
CA THR A 411 0.03 3.22 4.22
C THR A 411 1.47 2.99 4.64
N SER A 412 2.09 3.97 5.31
CA SER A 412 3.52 3.94 5.59
C SER A 412 3.88 4.63 6.90
N ILE A 413 4.99 4.18 7.48
CA ILE A 413 5.69 4.85 8.58
C ILE A 413 7.19 4.93 8.27
N ALA A 414 7.82 6.05 8.61
CA ALA A 414 9.25 6.22 8.51
C ALA A 414 9.75 7.20 9.55
N TRP A 415 10.99 7.01 10.02
CA TRP A 415 11.66 8.07 10.78
C TRP A 415 11.91 9.28 9.87
N LYS A 416 11.69 10.49 10.37
CA LYS A 416 11.71 11.72 9.55
C LYS A 416 13.12 12.18 9.20
N GLU A 417 14.04 12.10 10.16
CA GLU A 417 15.32 12.79 10.07
C GLU A 417 16.29 12.12 9.10
N HIS A 418 17.18 12.94 8.53
CA HIS A 418 18.26 12.47 7.68
C HIS A 418 19.12 11.41 8.35
N GLY A 419 19.49 10.37 7.59
CA GLY A 419 20.30 9.27 8.06
C GLY A 419 19.56 8.25 8.94
N MET A 420 18.33 8.53 9.37
CA MET A 420 17.51 7.54 10.06
C MET A 420 17.01 6.46 9.09
N LYS A 421 16.96 5.22 9.57
CA LYS A 421 16.61 4.04 8.77
C LYS A 421 15.49 3.23 9.43
N TYR A 422 15.79 2.07 9.98
CA TYR A 422 14.81 1.17 10.60
C TYR A 422 14.54 1.48 12.08
N HIS A 423 15.54 2.02 12.79
CA HIS A 423 15.51 2.15 14.25
C HIS A 423 15.49 3.61 14.73
N GLY A 424 14.62 3.90 15.69
CA GLY A 424 14.45 5.22 16.33
C GLY A 424 14.14 5.14 17.82
N TYR A 425 13.87 6.31 18.41
CA TYR A 425 13.70 6.54 19.84
C TYR A 425 12.48 7.43 20.11
N LEU A 426 12.06 7.55 21.38
CA LEU A 426 10.82 8.23 21.75
C LEU A 426 10.80 9.75 21.44
N ASP A 427 11.96 10.39 21.38
CA ASP A 427 12.11 11.80 21.04
C ASP A 427 12.35 12.06 19.55
N ASP A 428 12.55 11.01 18.73
CA ASP A 428 12.65 11.13 17.29
C ASP A 428 11.28 11.49 16.66
N ILE A 429 11.32 12.07 15.46
CA ILE A 429 10.11 12.42 14.69
C ILE A 429 9.79 11.29 13.71
N LEU A 430 8.52 10.88 13.68
CA LEU A 430 7.97 9.87 12.79
C LEU A 430 7.11 10.55 11.72
N LEU A 431 7.29 10.16 10.46
CA LEU A 431 6.39 10.42 9.35
C LEU A 431 5.39 9.26 9.20
N ILE A 432 4.12 9.60 9.05
CA ILE A 432 3.03 8.67 8.76
C ILE A 432 2.39 9.10 7.44
N GLY A 433 2.37 8.22 6.44
CA GLY A 433 1.69 8.44 5.16
C GLY A 433 0.33 7.76 5.11
N PHE A 434 -0.62 8.40 4.44
CA PHE A 434 -1.96 7.86 4.26
C PHE A 434 -2.67 8.41 3.03
N GLY A 435 -3.51 7.58 2.41
CA GLY A 435 -4.46 8.01 1.40
C GLY A 435 -5.74 8.54 2.01
N ILE A 436 -6.42 9.44 1.30
CA ILE A 436 -7.70 10.03 1.69
C ILE A 436 -8.68 9.75 0.56
N GLU A 437 -9.76 9.03 0.87
CA GLU A 437 -10.90 8.80 -0.05
C GLU A 437 -10.48 8.18 -1.40
N ASP A 438 -9.38 7.41 -1.45
CA ASP A 438 -8.74 6.85 -2.66
C ASP A 438 -8.44 7.90 -3.75
N LYS A 439 -8.28 9.17 -3.35
CA LYS A 439 -8.15 10.32 -4.25
C LYS A 439 -6.94 11.20 -3.91
N GLU A 440 -6.67 11.41 -2.64
CA GLU A 440 -5.67 12.38 -2.18
C GLU A 440 -4.59 11.71 -1.30
N SER A 441 -3.45 12.38 -1.17
CA SER A 441 -2.33 11.98 -0.31
C SER A 441 -2.20 12.93 0.87
N GLY A 442 -2.15 12.37 2.08
CA GLY A 442 -1.83 13.08 3.31
C GLY A 442 -0.60 12.52 4.01
N GLY A 443 0.01 13.34 4.84
CA GLY A 443 1.06 12.92 5.75
C GLY A 443 1.01 13.64 7.09
N LEU A 444 1.54 13.00 8.13
CA LEU A 444 1.63 13.54 9.48
C LEU A 444 3.04 13.35 10.00
N ASP A 445 3.64 14.38 10.59
CA ASP A 445 4.91 14.28 11.31
C ASP A 445 4.69 14.49 12.80
N ILE A 446 5.03 13.48 13.60
CA ILE A 446 4.73 13.46 15.04
C ILE A 446 5.96 13.08 15.85
N ARG A 447 6.00 13.43 17.13
CA ARG A 447 6.97 12.85 18.03
C ARG A 447 6.59 11.39 18.29
N ALA A 448 7.56 10.48 18.25
CA ALA A 448 7.32 9.05 18.43
C ALA A 448 6.58 8.74 19.74
N ALA A 449 6.94 9.43 20.82
CA ALA A 449 6.26 9.34 22.10
C ALA A 449 4.73 9.58 22.03
N ASP A 450 4.26 10.43 21.12
CA ASP A 450 2.82 10.69 20.99
C ASP A 450 2.06 9.51 20.38
N LEU A 451 2.72 8.71 19.53
CA LEU A 451 2.15 7.51 18.91
C LEU A 451 1.88 6.39 19.95
N PHE A 452 2.80 6.24 20.90
CA PHE A 452 2.77 5.14 21.87
C PHE A 452 1.98 5.46 23.14
N LYS A 453 1.34 6.64 23.19
CA LYS A 453 0.37 6.95 24.25
C LYS A 453 -0.81 5.98 24.18
N ASP A 454 -1.23 5.49 25.34
CA ASP A 454 -2.34 4.54 25.51
C ASP A 454 -2.11 3.12 24.94
N ILE A 455 -0.86 2.73 24.67
CA ILE A 455 -0.53 1.31 24.51
C ILE A 455 -0.81 0.61 25.83
N VAL A 456 -1.57 -0.49 25.75
CA VAL A 456 -1.82 -1.41 26.86
C VAL A 456 -1.05 -2.68 26.59
N THR A 457 -0.28 -3.15 27.57
CA THR A 457 0.52 -4.36 27.48
C THR A 457 -0.31 -5.61 27.74
N CYS A 458 0.23 -6.79 27.40
CA CYS A 458 -0.46 -8.07 27.57
C CYS A 458 -0.89 -8.39 29.02
N ASP A 459 -0.29 -7.76 30.03
CA ASP A 459 -0.68 -7.87 31.44
C ASP A 459 -1.77 -6.85 31.86
N GLY A 460 -2.25 -6.04 30.93
CA GLY A 460 -3.23 -4.98 31.15
C GLY A 460 -2.64 -3.66 31.65
N SER A 461 -1.32 -3.55 31.78
CA SER A 461 -0.66 -2.31 32.24
C SER A 461 -0.58 -1.28 31.11
N PRO A 462 -0.73 0.03 31.38
CA PRO A 462 -0.39 1.06 30.39
C PRO A 462 1.13 1.17 30.23
N VAL A 463 1.59 1.41 29.00
CA VAL A 463 3.01 1.71 28.73
C VAL A 463 3.34 3.13 29.23
N ASN A 464 4.46 3.25 29.95
CA ASN A 464 5.02 4.55 30.33
C ASN A 464 5.91 5.05 29.18
N VAL A 465 5.57 6.24 28.65
CA VAL A 465 6.24 6.87 27.49
C VAL A 465 6.85 8.21 27.88
#